data_AF-A0A0Q5NNK2-F1
#
_entry.id   AF-A0A0Q5NNK2-F1
#
_cell.length_a   1.000
_cell.length_b   1.000
_cell.length_c   1.000
_cell.angle_alpha   90.00
_cell.angle_beta   90.00
_cell.angle_gamma   90.00
#
_symmetry.space_group_name_H-M   'P 1'
#
loop_
_entity.id
_entity.type
_entity.pdbx_description
1 polymer ?
#
loop_
_entity_poly.entity_id
_entity_poly.type
_entity_poly.pdbx_seq_one_letter_code
_entity_poly.pdbx_strand_id
1 'polypeptide(L)'
;MRKKILVLLIAFPALSYGQTQSRSDAGLQGNAGATSGFFETNSPVNYPFGATAWWHLLDVRHSNTVVNYAMQFSGSFFDQNLYFRKTNNSAAQSWSRILLETDGKVGVNTVNPTGSLQVNGNTNGGQLVISRDHLGGGEGPGMVFKNVINNSVQEQIGGIEAKLLSGAVGQVAGFLNFFTVINSTKINAMTLSAGGNVGIGTDNPTEKLSVNGKIRAHEIKVEMANWPDYVFEQDYKILGLQELDAYIKVNKHLPDMPSAKEAELNGIELGGMNKLSLKKVEELTLHLIEKDTQIKKVLQRLEALEAGKK
;
A
#
# COMPACT_ATOMS: atom_id res chain seq x y z
N MET A 1 83.67 -32.06 -52.19
CA MET A 1 82.60 -32.96 -51.69
C MET A 1 81.70 -32.18 -50.73
N ARG A 2 80.39 -32.23 -50.94
CA ARG A 2 79.36 -31.39 -50.29
C ARG A 2 79.17 -31.74 -48.80
N LYS A 3 79.18 -30.72 -47.91
CA LYS A 3 78.71 -30.84 -46.52
C LYS A 3 77.18 -30.95 -46.53
N LYS A 4 76.63 -32.05 -46.00
CA LYS A 4 75.19 -32.20 -45.76
C LYS A 4 74.86 -31.63 -44.39
N ILE A 5 74.13 -30.53 -44.35
CA ILE A 5 73.49 -30.01 -43.14
C ILE A 5 72.20 -30.80 -42.96
N LEU A 6 72.11 -31.56 -41.86
CA LEU A 6 70.89 -32.26 -41.46
C LEU A 6 70.02 -31.27 -40.67
N VAL A 7 68.98 -30.74 -41.29
CA VAL A 7 67.97 -29.92 -40.61
C VAL A 7 66.98 -30.87 -39.93
N LEU A 8 67.01 -30.92 -38.60
CA LEU A 8 66.01 -31.63 -37.81
C LEU A 8 64.77 -30.72 -37.71
N LEU A 9 63.74 -31.00 -38.50
CA LEU A 9 62.46 -30.32 -38.40
C LEU A 9 61.71 -30.86 -37.18
N ILE A 10 61.71 -30.12 -36.07
CA ILE A 10 60.84 -30.40 -34.93
C ILE A 10 59.45 -29.85 -35.25
N ALA A 11 58.51 -30.72 -35.58
CA ALA A 11 57.11 -30.35 -35.69
C ALA A 11 56.55 -30.11 -34.28
N PHE A 12 56.32 -28.84 -33.93
CA PHE A 12 55.46 -28.51 -32.78
C PHE A 12 54.01 -28.69 -33.23
N PRO A 13 53.25 -29.65 -32.69
CA PRO A 13 51.80 -29.62 -32.86
C PRO A 13 51.31 -28.32 -32.22
N ALA A 14 50.52 -27.54 -32.96
CA ALA A 14 49.80 -26.42 -32.38
C ALA A 14 48.82 -27.01 -31.36
N LEU A 15 49.17 -26.95 -30.07
CA LEU A 15 48.21 -27.19 -28.99
C LEU A 15 47.18 -26.08 -29.06
N SER A 16 45.99 -26.38 -29.57
CA SER A 16 44.82 -25.56 -29.29
C SER A 16 44.50 -25.72 -27.80
N TYR A 17 44.97 -24.80 -26.97
CA TYR A 17 44.50 -24.72 -25.59
C TYR A 17 43.04 -24.28 -25.62
N GLY A 18 42.12 -25.24 -25.51
CA GLY A 18 40.75 -24.91 -25.14
C GLY A 18 40.81 -24.15 -23.80
N GLN A 19 40.30 -22.92 -23.77
CA GLN A 19 40.29 -22.13 -22.53
C GLN A 19 39.31 -22.69 -21.50
N THR A 20 38.37 -23.53 -21.93
CA THR A 20 37.38 -24.20 -21.09
C THR A 20 37.94 -25.51 -20.51
N GLN A 21 37.85 -25.65 -19.19
CA GLN A 21 38.25 -26.85 -18.44
C GLN A 21 37.03 -27.52 -17.80
N SER A 22 37.18 -28.71 -17.21
CA SER A 22 36.06 -29.37 -16.51
C SER A 22 36.13 -29.13 -15.00
N ARG A 23 34.98 -28.82 -14.37
CA ARG A 23 34.85 -28.76 -12.91
C ARG A 23 33.45 -29.16 -12.46
N SER A 24 33.30 -30.36 -11.93
CA SER A 24 32.01 -30.84 -11.45
C SER A 24 31.64 -30.31 -10.06
N ASP A 25 32.62 -30.06 -9.18
CA ASP A 25 32.37 -29.46 -7.87
C ASP A 25 32.76 -27.99 -7.83
N ALA A 26 31.78 -27.09 -7.88
CA ALA A 26 32.01 -25.64 -7.75
C ALA A 26 32.48 -25.25 -6.35
N GLY A 27 32.32 -26.12 -5.35
CA GLY A 27 32.79 -25.93 -3.98
C GLY A 27 34.23 -26.38 -3.72
N LEU A 28 34.89 -26.99 -4.71
CA LEU A 28 36.23 -27.58 -4.57
C LEU A 28 37.25 -26.56 -4.04
N GLN A 29 38.03 -26.96 -3.04
CA GLN A 29 39.03 -26.11 -2.39
C GLN A 29 40.35 -26.08 -3.17
N GLY A 30 41.16 -25.03 -2.98
CA GLY A 30 42.40 -24.84 -3.74
C GLY A 30 43.43 -25.95 -3.50
N ASN A 31 43.58 -26.42 -2.27
CA ASN A 31 44.46 -27.52 -1.88
C ASN A 31 43.96 -28.89 -2.35
N ALA A 32 42.71 -28.97 -2.83
CA ALA A 32 42.16 -30.12 -3.54
C ALA A 32 42.27 -29.95 -5.08
N GLY A 33 43.05 -28.97 -5.55
CA GLY A 33 43.33 -28.76 -6.97
C GLY A 33 42.45 -27.71 -7.67
N ALA A 34 41.59 -26.99 -6.94
CA ALA A 34 40.80 -25.93 -7.56
C ALA A 34 41.66 -24.72 -7.97
N THR A 35 41.53 -24.30 -9.22
CA THR A 35 42.24 -23.16 -9.85
C THR A 35 41.26 -22.10 -10.33
N SER A 36 41.72 -20.86 -10.51
CA SER A 36 40.94 -19.86 -11.25
C SER A 36 40.82 -20.24 -12.74
N GLY A 37 39.71 -19.90 -13.39
CA GLY A 37 39.52 -20.18 -14.82
C GLY A 37 38.06 -20.23 -15.28
N PHE A 38 37.89 -20.76 -16.49
CA PHE A 38 36.61 -20.99 -17.15
C PHE A 38 36.34 -22.50 -17.21
N PHE A 39 35.22 -22.94 -16.64
CA PHE A 39 34.90 -24.34 -16.46
C PHE A 39 33.50 -24.69 -16.97
N GLU A 40 33.30 -25.96 -17.29
CA GLU A 40 32.00 -26.56 -17.56
C GLU A 40 31.85 -27.92 -16.85
N THR A 41 30.60 -28.38 -16.70
CA THR A 41 30.29 -29.72 -16.21
C THR A 41 28.92 -30.17 -16.69
N ASN A 42 28.72 -31.48 -16.83
CA ASN A 42 27.41 -32.12 -17.02
C ASN A 42 26.88 -32.82 -15.75
N SER A 43 27.67 -32.81 -14.66
CA SER A 43 27.40 -33.51 -13.41
C SER A 43 27.64 -32.54 -12.24
N PRO A 44 26.86 -31.46 -12.13
CA PRO A 44 27.13 -30.35 -11.22
C PRO A 44 26.94 -30.72 -9.73
N VAL A 45 27.90 -30.33 -8.90
CA VAL A 45 27.92 -30.44 -7.44
C VAL A 45 28.24 -29.06 -6.85
N ASN A 46 27.48 -28.60 -5.85
CA ASN A 46 27.57 -27.24 -5.27
C ASN A 46 27.32 -26.09 -6.27
N TYR A 47 26.61 -26.36 -7.37
CA TYR A 47 26.09 -25.35 -8.31
C TYR A 47 24.76 -24.76 -7.80
N PRO A 48 24.18 -23.76 -8.49
CA PRO A 48 22.85 -23.24 -8.16
C PRO A 48 21.79 -24.34 -8.02
N PHE A 49 20.78 -24.08 -7.17
CA PHE A 49 19.72 -25.05 -6.87
C PHE A 49 18.99 -25.50 -8.15
N GLY A 50 18.83 -26.82 -8.32
CA GLY A 50 18.19 -27.42 -9.49
C GLY A 50 19.13 -27.75 -10.66
N ALA A 51 20.44 -27.52 -10.52
CA ALA A 51 21.42 -27.92 -11.53
C ALA A 51 21.50 -29.45 -11.68
N THR A 52 21.14 -29.98 -12.86
CA THR A 52 21.13 -31.44 -13.16
C THR A 52 21.78 -31.82 -14.49
N ALA A 53 22.30 -30.85 -15.26
CA ALA A 53 22.82 -31.05 -16.62
C ALA A 53 24.05 -30.18 -16.90
N TRP A 54 24.21 -29.65 -18.12
CA TRP A 54 25.35 -28.81 -18.52
C TRP A 54 25.31 -27.39 -17.93
N TRP A 55 26.40 -26.99 -17.26
CA TRP A 55 26.56 -25.69 -16.60
C TRP A 55 27.94 -25.10 -16.83
N HIS A 56 28.00 -23.76 -16.94
CA HIS A 56 29.22 -22.97 -16.94
C HIS A 56 29.63 -22.59 -15.51
N LEU A 57 30.93 -22.42 -15.27
CA LEU A 57 31.49 -21.82 -14.05
C LEU A 57 32.68 -20.93 -14.40
N LEU A 58 32.61 -19.67 -14.00
CA LEU A 58 33.75 -18.76 -13.95
C LEU A 58 34.18 -18.69 -12.49
N ASP A 59 35.43 -19.03 -12.21
CA ASP A 59 35.96 -19.10 -10.84
C ASP A 59 37.20 -18.21 -10.71
N VAL A 60 37.16 -17.24 -9.80
CA VAL A 60 38.32 -16.40 -9.44
C VAL A 60 38.63 -16.67 -7.97
N ARG A 61 39.71 -17.42 -7.75
CA ARG A 61 40.09 -17.92 -6.43
C ARG A 61 41.22 -17.11 -5.80
N HIS A 62 41.23 -17.06 -4.47
CA HIS A 62 42.31 -16.48 -3.69
C HIS A 62 43.61 -17.30 -3.84
N SER A 63 44.77 -16.65 -3.72
CA SER A 63 46.09 -17.28 -3.90
C SER A 63 46.43 -18.32 -2.82
N ASN A 64 45.89 -18.14 -1.60
CA ASN A 64 45.99 -19.15 -0.54
C ASN A 64 45.10 -20.36 -0.88
N THR A 65 45.74 -21.49 -1.18
CA THR A 65 45.07 -22.73 -1.60
C THR A 65 44.37 -23.45 -0.45
N VAL A 66 44.74 -23.19 0.80
CA VAL A 66 44.14 -23.82 1.99
C VAL A 66 42.81 -23.17 2.39
N VAL A 67 42.37 -22.12 1.71
CA VAL A 67 41.07 -21.47 1.97
C VAL A 67 40.17 -21.55 0.74
N ASN A 68 38.87 -21.64 0.99
CA ASN A 68 37.85 -21.63 -0.06
C ASN A 68 37.31 -20.21 -0.26
N TYR A 69 38.18 -19.23 -0.50
CA TYR A 69 37.77 -17.88 -0.89
C TYR A 69 37.80 -17.76 -2.41
N ALA A 70 36.62 -17.60 -3.00
CA ALA A 70 36.43 -17.48 -4.43
C ALA A 70 35.25 -16.56 -4.74
N MET A 71 35.36 -15.86 -5.86
CA MET A 71 34.26 -15.18 -6.54
C MET A 71 33.85 -16.05 -7.72
N GLN A 72 32.58 -16.45 -7.79
CA GLN A 72 32.11 -17.40 -8.77
C GLN A 72 30.87 -16.86 -9.51
N PHE A 73 30.83 -17.11 -10.81
CA PHE A 73 29.64 -16.91 -11.65
C PHE A 73 29.29 -18.23 -12.33
N SER A 74 28.00 -18.54 -12.46
CA SER A 74 27.53 -19.79 -13.06
C SER A 74 26.19 -19.61 -13.76
N GLY A 75 25.94 -20.40 -14.79
CA GLY A 75 24.69 -20.43 -15.55
C GLY A 75 24.52 -21.74 -16.29
N SER A 76 23.27 -22.13 -16.54
CA SER A 76 22.93 -23.30 -17.35
C SER A 76 23.21 -23.01 -18.83
N PHE A 77 23.53 -24.04 -19.61
CA PHE A 77 23.62 -23.91 -21.07
C PHE A 77 22.25 -23.68 -21.76
N PHE A 78 21.15 -23.88 -21.03
CA PHE A 78 19.81 -23.99 -21.59
C PHE A 78 18.87 -22.86 -21.19
N ASP A 79 19.35 -21.89 -20.41
CA ASP A 79 18.57 -20.73 -19.98
C ASP A 79 19.43 -19.46 -19.94
N GLN A 80 18.81 -18.32 -19.59
CA GLN A 80 19.49 -17.03 -19.44
C GLN A 80 19.75 -16.68 -17.96
N ASN A 81 19.70 -17.66 -17.06
CA ASN A 81 19.89 -17.42 -15.65
C ASN A 81 21.38 -17.22 -15.35
N LEU A 82 21.74 -16.05 -14.82
CA LEU A 82 23.08 -15.82 -14.28
C LEU A 82 23.07 -15.86 -12.76
N TYR A 83 23.93 -16.69 -12.19
CA TYR A 83 24.14 -16.83 -10.75
C TYR A 83 25.53 -16.36 -10.34
N PHE A 84 25.62 -15.91 -9.11
CA PHE A 84 26.86 -15.45 -8.48
C PHE A 84 26.93 -15.94 -7.04
N ARG A 85 28.14 -16.15 -6.55
CA ARG A 85 28.41 -16.21 -5.11
C ARG A 85 29.83 -15.80 -4.77
N LYS A 86 30.03 -15.47 -3.50
CA LYS A 86 31.35 -15.51 -2.85
C LYS A 86 31.36 -16.68 -1.89
N THR A 87 32.29 -17.61 -2.06
CA THR A 87 32.33 -18.84 -1.24
C THR A 87 32.68 -18.58 0.22
N ASN A 88 33.30 -17.45 0.56
CA ASN A 88 33.60 -17.05 1.96
C ASN A 88 34.09 -18.21 2.86
N ASN A 89 35.04 -19.01 2.35
CA ASN A 89 35.58 -20.20 3.00
C ASN A 89 34.60 -21.36 3.25
N SER A 90 33.49 -21.44 2.54
CA SER A 90 32.48 -22.51 2.63
C SER A 90 31.95 -22.92 1.26
N ALA A 91 32.04 -24.22 0.95
CA ALA A 91 31.56 -24.81 -0.31
C ALA A 91 30.02 -24.70 -0.47
N ALA A 92 29.31 -24.66 0.66
CA ALA A 92 27.85 -24.64 0.73
C ALA A 92 27.26 -23.22 0.69
N GLN A 93 28.07 -22.17 0.49
CA GLN A 93 27.52 -20.82 0.35
C GLN A 93 26.49 -20.75 -0.76
N SER A 94 25.36 -20.11 -0.44
CA SER A 94 24.22 -20.00 -1.34
C SER A 94 24.58 -19.17 -2.58
N TRP A 95 24.00 -19.56 -3.70
CA TRP A 95 24.06 -18.80 -4.95
C TRP A 95 22.97 -17.73 -4.97
N SER A 96 23.34 -16.53 -5.39
CA SER A 96 22.42 -15.43 -5.69
C SER A 96 22.20 -15.35 -7.19
N ARG A 97 20.95 -15.38 -7.65
CA ARG A 97 20.62 -15.15 -9.05
C ARG A 97 20.65 -13.64 -9.33
N ILE A 98 21.49 -13.20 -10.27
CA ILE A 98 21.74 -11.78 -10.58
C ILE A 98 20.85 -11.27 -11.71
N LEU A 99 20.59 -12.07 -12.74
CA LEU A 99 19.89 -11.63 -13.95
C LEU A 99 18.85 -12.66 -14.40
N LEU A 100 17.66 -12.16 -14.67
CA LEU A 100 16.63 -12.80 -15.49
C LEU A 100 16.31 -11.78 -16.56
N GLU A 101 16.92 -11.86 -17.72
CA GLU A 101 16.45 -11.15 -18.90
C GLU A 101 15.89 -12.21 -19.85
N THR A 102 14.59 -12.43 -19.75
CA THR A 102 13.85 -13.16 -20.76
C THR A 102 12.97 -12.13 -21.46
N ASP A 103 13.22 -11.88 -22.74
CA ASP A 103 12.39 -10.99 -23.58
C ASP A 103 12.23 -9.56 -23.03
N GLY A 104 13.27 -9.00 -22.39
CA GLY A 104 13.27 -7.63 -21.85
C GLY A 104 12.53 -7.45 -20.52
N LYS A 105 12.27 -8.54 -19.79
CA LYS A 105 11.62 -8.54 -18.48
C LYS A 105 12.57 -9.01 -17.39
N VAL A 106 12.42 -8.45 -16.18
CA VAL A 106 13.16 -8.82 -14.97
C VAL A 106 12.26 -9.54 -13.98
N GLY A 107 12.62 -10.79 -13.66
CA GLY A 107 12.00 -11.52 -12.57
C GLY A 107 12.89 -11.53 -11.32
N VAL A 108 12.31 -11.35 -10.14
CA VAL A 108 12.95 -11.67 -8.86
C VAL A 108 12.11 -12.77 -8.22
N ASN A 109 12.71 -13.93 -7.95
CA ASN A 109 12.03 -15.16 -7.51
C ASN A 109 10.93 -15.71 -8.48
N THR A 110 10.96 -15.35 -9.77
CA THR A 110 10.16 -16.00 -10.84
C THR A 110 11.00 -16.12 -12.10
N VAL A 111 10.92 -17.22 -12.85
CA VAL A 111 11.63 -17.38 -14.14
C VAL A 111 10.77 -17.02 -15.36
N ASN A 112 9.46 -16.83 -15.16
CA ASN A 112 8.50 -16.48 -16.22
C ASN A 112 7.74 -15.20 -15.82
N PRO A 113 8.38 -14.02 -15.83
CA PRO A 113 7.73 -12.77 -15.46
C PRO A 113 6.60 -12.40 -16.44
N THR A 114 5.43 -12.02 -15.91
CA THR A 114 4.27 -11.61 -16.72
C THR A 114 4.28 -10.13 -17.09
N GLY A 115 5.06 -9.30 -16.39
CA GLY A 115 5.32 -7.89 -16.69
C GLY A 115 6.81 -7.57 -16.80
N SER A 116 7.16 -6.34 -17.15
CA SER A 116 8.56 -5.90 -17.31
C SER A 116 9.39 -6.05 -16.03
N LEU A 117 8.77 -5.95 -14.86
CA LEU A 117 9.36 -6.30 -13.57
C LEU A 117 8.33 -7.10 -12.76
N GLN A 118 8.69 -8.29 -12.30
CA GLN A 118 7.89 -9.07 -11.36
C GLN A 118 8.75 -9.51 -10.19
N VAL A 119 8.32 -9.15 -8.98
CA VAL A 119 8.98 -9.58 -7.74
C VAL A 119 8.04 -10.49 -6.96
N ASN A 120 8.37 -11.78 -6.88
CA ASN A 120 7.64 -12.73 -6.06
C ASN A 120 8.23 -12.76 -4.64
N GLY A 121 7.36 -12.67 -3.64
CA GLY A 121 7.74 -12.86 -2.24
C GLY A 121 8.09 -14.31 -1.91
N ASN A 122 8.82 -14.51 -0.82
CA ASN A 122 8.89 -15.81 -0.12
C ASN A 122 7.94 -15.78 1.08
N THR A 123 7.92 -16.85 1.88
CA THR A 123 6.98 -17.03 2.99
C THR A 123 7.11 -16.04 4.15
N ASN A 124 8.06 -15.08 4.13
CA ASN A 124 8.16 -14.04 5.16
C ASN A 124 8.76 -12.73 4.60
N GLY A 125 7.96 -11.66 4.50
CA GLY A 125 8.43 -10.29 4.25
C GLY A 125 7.69 -9.55 3.13
N GLY A 126 7.87 -8.22 3.10
CA GLY A 126 7.39 -7.39 1.99
C GLY A 126 8.11 -7.75 0.70
N GLN A 127 7.37 -7.91 -0.40
CA GLN A 127 7.93 -8.30 -1.71
C GLN A 127 8.88 -7.24 -2.28
N LEU A 128 8.57 -5.95 -2.05
CA LEU A 128 9.37 -4.81 -2.45
C LEU A 128 9.60 -3.90 -1.25
N VAL A 129 10.86 -3.63 -0.92
CA VAL A 129 11.23 -2.69 0.14
C VAL A 129 11.80 -1.43 -0.51
N ILE A 130 11.15 -0.29 -0.26
CA ILE A 130 11.62 1.04 -0.68
C ILE A 130 11.99 1.80 0.58
N SER A 131 13.29 1.99 0.80
CA SER A 131 13.83 2.69 1.97
C SER A 131 14.47 4.01 1.56
N ARG A 132 14.41 4.99 2.46
CA ARG A 132 15.12 6.26 2.34
C ARG A 132 15.86 6.52 3.63
N ASP A 133 17.16 6.77 3.53
CA ASP A 133 17.98 7.18 4.68
C ASP A 133 17.93 8.71 4.80
N HIS A 134 16.93 9.21 5.54
CA HIS A 134 16.71 10.63 5.74
C HIS A 134 16.02 10.89 7.08
N LEU A 135 16.52 11.86 7.84
CA LEU A 135 16.03 12.20 9.19
C LEU A 135 15.14 13.45 9.24
N GLY A 136 15.02 14.20 8.14
CA GLY A 136 14.15 15.37 8.05
C GLY A 136 12.66 14.99 8.04
N GLY A 137 11.88 15.63 8.91
CA GLY A 137 10.43 15.46 8.93
C GLY A 137 9.80 15.93 7.61
N GLY A 138 8.75 15.23 7.17
CA GLY A 138 8.00 15.58 5.96
C GLY A 138 8.49 14.92 4.66
N GLU A 139 9.60 14.17 4.70
CA GLU A 139 10.07 13.35 3.58
C GLU A 139 10.05 11.86 3.94
N GLY A 140 9.94 11.01 2.92
CA GLY A 140 10.02 9.56 3.07
C GLY A 140 10.19 8.86 1.73
N PRO A 141 10.29 7.52 1.73
CA PRO A 141 10.32 6.74 0.50
C PRO A 141 8.99 6.85 -0.25
N GLY A 142 9.03 6.69 -1.57
CA GLY A 142 7.82 6.76 -2.38
C GLY A 142 7.99 6.14 -3.75
N MET A 143 6.86 5.99 -4.43
CA MET A 143 6.73 5.57 -5.81
C MET A 143 6.17 6.74 -6.61
N VAL A 144 6.84 7.08 -7.71
CA VAL A 144 6.45 8.17 -8.58
C VAL A 144 5.95 7.61 -9.90
N PHE A 145 4.76 8.05 -10.31
CA PHE A 145 4.20 7.73 -11.62
C PHE A 145 4.47 8.89 -12.58
N LYS A 146 5.11 8.57 -13.70
CA LYS A 146 5.40 9.51 -14.78
C LYS A 146 4.73 9.05 -16.06
N ASN A 147 4.35 10.00 -16.91
CA ASN A 147 3.90 9.74 -18.27
C ASN A 147 4.89 10.34 -19.27
N VAL A 148 5.11 9.63 -20.38
CA VAL A 148 5.95 10.13 -21.48
C VAL A 148 5.06 10.87 -22.47
N ILE A 149 5.33 12.14 -22.70
CA ILE A 149 4.67 13.00 -23.68
C ILE A 149 5.65 13.26 -24.82
N ASN A 150 5.16 13.14 -26.06
CA ASN A 150 5.94 13.42 -27.29
C ASN A 150 7.28 12.67 -27.37
N ASN A 151 7.34 11.42 -26.90
CA ASN A 151 8.54 10.56 -26.93
C ASN A 151 9.81 11.18 -26.30
N SER A 152 9.69 12.18 -25.42
CA SER A 152 10.86 12.85 -24.85
C SER A 152 10.63 13.47 -23.47
N VAL A 153 9.42 13.97 -23.18
CA VAL A 153 9.14 14.64 -21.91
C VAL A 153 8.52 13.65 -20.93
N GLN A 154 9.19 13.37 -19.83
CA GLN A 154 8.66 12.52 -18.76
C GLN A 154 8.09 13.38 -17.64
N GLU A 155 6.79 13.65 -17.71
CA GLU A 155 6.09 14.44 -16.69
C GLU A 155 5.58 13.56 -15.56
N GLN A 156 5.76 14.03 -14.33
CA GLN A 156 5.15 13.38 -13.17
C GLN A 156 3.65 13.67 -13.16
N ILE A 157 2.84 12.63 -12.96
CA ILE A 157 1.38 12.73 -12.93
C ILE A 157 0.81 12.42 -11.54
N GLY A 158 1.60 11.78 -10.67
CA GLY A 158 1.21 11.45 -9.31
C GLY A 158 2.17 10.49 -8.65
N GLY A 159 1.78 9.96 -7.51
CA GLY A 159 2.57 9.01 -6.77
C GLY A 159 2.00 8.67 -5.42
N ILE A 160 2.71 7.78 -4.75
CA ILE A 160 2.48 7.36 -3.38
C ILE A 160 3.75 7.66 -2.62
N GLU A 161 3.65 8.35 -1.50
CA GLU A 161 4.82 8.63 -0.66
C GLU A 161 4.51 8.43 0.80
N ALA A 162 5.47 7.85 1.52
CA ALA A 162 5.49 7.93 2.96
C ALA A 162 6.07 9.29 3.38
N LYS A 163 5.61 9.80 4.52
CA LYS A 163 6.23 10.94 5.19
C LYS A 163 6.58 10.57 6.62
N LEU A 164 7.82 10.83 7.01
CA LEU A 164 8.26 10.68 8.39
C LEU A 164 7.69 11.83 9.24
N LEU A 165 6.99 11.48 10.34
CA LEU A 165 6.39 12.43 11.28
C LEU A 165 7.43 12.93 12.29
N SER A 166 8.23 12.00 12.81
CA SER A 166 9.37 12.26 13.68
C SER A 166 10.45 11.21 13.42
N GLY A 167 11.68 11.66 13.16
CA GLY A 167 12.87 10.81 13.05
C GLY A 167 13.63 10.65 14.36
N ALA A 168 13.10 11.17 15.46
CA ALA A 168 13.75 11.07 16.77
C ALA A 168 13.66 9.64 17.32
N VAL A 169 14.70 9.25 18.07
CA VAL A 169 14.86 7.91 18.65
C VAL A 169 13.62 7.53 19.48
N GLY A 170 12.93 6.46 19.07
CA GLY A 170 11.91 5.77 19.88
C GLY A 170 10.48 5.78 19.34
N GLN A 171 10.13 6.65 18.38
CA GLN A 171 8.79 6.67 17.78
C GLN A 171 8.87 6.91 16.26
N VAL A 172 9.01 5.84 15.47
CA VAL A 172 8.90 5.94 14.00
C VAL A 172 7.41 5.91 13.64
N ALA A 173 6.84 7.09 13.45
CA ALA A 173 5.50 7.26 12.91
C ALA A 173 5.60 7.89 11.52
N GLY A 174 4.80 7.40 10.58
CA GLY A 174 4.71 7.96 9.24
C GLY A 174 3.30 7.94 8.71
N PHE A 175 3.03 8.86 7.79
CA PHE A 175 1.78 8.90 7.01
C PHE A 175 2.05 8.34 5.62
N LEU A 176 0.99 7.94 4.93
CA LEU A 176 1.03 7.65 3.50
C LEU A 176 0.17 8.67 2.75
N ASN A 177 0.74 9.33 1.75
CA ASN A 177 0.03 10.27 0.90
C ASN A 177 -0.13 9.72 -0.51
N PHE A 178 -1.31 9.94 -1.08
CA PHE A 178 -1.60 9.76 -2.49
C PHE A 178 -1.74 11.14 -3.10
N PHE A 179 -0.89 11.45 -4.05
CA PHE A 179 -0.87 12.77 -4.66
C PHE A 179 -1.00 12.68 -6.17
N THR A 180 -1.61 13.71 -6.75
CA THR A 180 -1.61 13.97 -8.18
C THR A 180 -0.75 15.18 -8.48
N VAL A 181 -0.41 15.36 -9.75
CA VAL A 181 0.31 16.54 -10.22
C VAL A 181 -0.48 17.17 -11.36
N ILE A 182 -0.72 18.47 -11.26
CA ILE A 182 -1.33 19.29 -12.31
C ILE A 182 -0.42 20.48 -12.55
N ASN A 183 0.03 20.68 -13.79
CA ASN A 183 0.94 21.78 -14.16
C ASN A 183 2.17 21.88 -13.24
N SER A 184 2.85 20.74 -13.01
CA SER A 184 3.98 20.62 -12.07
C SER A 184 3.69 20.91 -10.59
N THR A 185 2.42 21.16 -10.24
CA THR A 185 2.00 21.38 -8.85
C THR A 185 1.48 20.09 -8.26
N LYS A 186 2.10 19.65 -7.18
CA LYS A 186 1.67 18.48 -6.43
C LYS A 186 0.46 18.82 -5.55
N ILE A 187 -0.56 17.99 -5.63
CA ILE A 187 -1.80 18.10 -4.85
C ILE A 187 -1.93 16.85 -4.02
N ASN A 188 -1.99 16.99 -2.69
CA ASN A 188 -2.28 15.86 -1.82
C ASN A 188 -3.78 15.54 -1.91
N ALA A 189 -4.11 14.41 -2.53
CA ALA A 189 -5.49 14.02 -2.76
C ALA A 189 -6.05 13.22 -1.57
N MET A 190 -5.22 12.35 -0.99
CA MET A 190 -5.59 11.50 0.15
C MET A 190 -4.40 11.31 1.10
N THR A 191 -4.68 11.42 2.39
CA THR A 191 -3.73 11.17 3.48
C THR A 191 -4.21 9.97 4.30
N LEU A 192 -3.34 9.00 4.57
CA LEU A 192 -3.55 7.97 5.57
C LEU A 192 -2.64 8.26 6.77
N SER A 193 -3.23 8.50 7.93
CA SER A 193 -2.49 8.85 9.14
C SER A 193 -1.79 7.68 9.80
N ALA A 194 -0.77 8.00 10.60
CA ALA A 194 -0.13 7.02 11.47
C ALA A 194 -1.13 6.35 12.42
N GLY A 195 -2.23 7.04 12.76
CA GLY A 195 -3.36 6.50 13.55
C GLY A 195 -4.42 5.76 12.73
N GLY A 196 -4.21 5.59 11.42
CA GLY A 196 -5.12 4.92 10.50
C GLY A 196 -6.36 5.72 10.10
N ASN A 197 -6.32 7.05 10.22
CA ASN A 197 -7.40 7.93 9.75
C ASN A 197 -7.16 8.34 8.29
N VAL A 198 -8.22 8.46 7.51
CA VAL A 198 -8.17 8.89 6.11
C VAL A 198 -8.60 10.35 5.98
N GLY A 199 -7.76 11.18 5.38
CA GLY A 199 -8.05 12.56 5.00
C GLY A 199 -8.23 12.69 3.49
N ILE A 200 -9.30 13.36 3.05
CA ILE A 200 -9.49 13.76 1.64
C ILE A 200 -9.51 15.29 1.59
N GLY A 201 -8.54 15.89 0.89
CA GLY A 201 -8.35 17.34 0.88
C GLY A 201 -7.86 17.93 2.22
N THR A 202 -7.37 17.10 3.14
CA THR A 202 -6.77 17.51 4.42
C THR A 202 -5.62 16.58 4.79
N ASP A 203 -4.57 17.17 5.37
CA ASP A 203 -3.39 16.45 5.85
C ASP A 203 -3.54 16.00 7.31
N ASN A 204 -4.53 16.54 8.02
CA ASN A 204 -4.73 16.33 9.46
C ASN A 204 -6.13 15.77 9.74
N PRO A 205 -6.43 14.51 9.36
CA PRO A 205 -7.73 13.91 9.62
C PRO A 205 -7.92 13.64 11.12
N THR A 206 -8.94 14.27 11.72
CA THR A 206 -9.30 14.11 13.13
C THR A 206 -10.26 12.93 13.35
N GLU A 207 -11.04 12.60 12.32
CA GLU A 207 -11.95 11.45 12.31
C GLU A 207 -11.42 10.32 11.43
N LYS A 208 -11.97 9.11 11.57
CA LYS A 208 -11.63 7.95 10.72
C LYS A 208 -11.69 8.27 9.23
N LEU A 209 -12.65 9.09 8.83
CA LEU A 209 -12.71 9.72 7.53
C LEU A 209 -12.98 11.22 7.72
N SER A 210 -12.01 12.06 7.37
CA SER A 210 -12.15 13.52 7.34
C SER A 210 -12.13 14.00 5.90
N VAL A 211 -13.17 14.73 5.47
CA VAL A 211 -13.27 15.27 4.11
C VAL A 211 -13.37 16.79 4.19
N ASN A 212 -12.37 17.49 3.67
CA ASN A 212 -12.42 18.94 3.51
C ASN A 212 -13.04 19.28 2.14
N GLY A 213 -14.37 19.15 2.06
CA GLY A 213 -15.11 19.34 0.82
C GLY A 213 -16.49 18.70 0.87
N LYS A 214 -17.13 18.61 -0.30
CA LYS A 214 -18.45 18.00 -0.45
C LYS A 214 -18.33 16.52 -0.77
N ILE A 215 -19.20 15.71 -0.16
CA ILE A 215 -19.38 14.29 -0.48
C ILE A 215 -20.65 14.16 -1.32
N ARG A 216 -20.56 13.53 -2.51
CA ARG A 216 -21.72 13.12 -3.30
C ARG A 216 -21.86 11.61 -3.18
N ALA A 217 -23.01 11.16 -2.69
CA ALA A 217 -23.35 9.75 -2.55
C ALA A 217 -24.74 9.49 -3.15
N HIS A 218 -24.97 8.28 -3.64
CA HIS A 218 -26.33 7.83 -3.99
C HIS A 218 -27.14 7.55 -2.71
N GLU A 219 -26.50 6.96 -1.70
CA GLU A 219 -27.12 6.61 -0.43
C GLU A 219 -26.08 6.67 0.71
N ILE A 220 -26.55 7.05 1.91
CA ILE A 220 -25.78 6.97 3.15
C ILE A 220 -26.66 6.26 4.18
N LYS A 221 -26.24 5.08 4.62
CA LYS A 221 -26.86 4.37 5.74
C LYS A 221 -26.20 4.80 7.04
N VAL A 222 -26.99 5.37 7.95
CA VAL A 222 -26.52 5.81 9.27
C VAL A 222 -27.01 4.82 10.32
N GLU A 223 -26.09 4.16 11.02
CA GLU A 223 -26.41 3.18 12.05
C GLU A 223 -26.35 3.85 13.43
N MET A 224 -27.53 4.02 14.03
CA MET A 224 -27.70 4.59 15.37
C MET A 224 -28.71 3.78 16.18
N ALA A 225 -28.60 3.88 17.50
CA ALA A 225 -29.52 3.27 18.44
C ALA A 225 -30.56 4.26 18.99
N ASN A 226 -31.60 3.71 19.60
CA ASN A 226 -32.62 4.43 20.38
C ASN A 226 -33.40 5.47 19.56
N TRP A 227 -33.93 5.08 18.39
CA TRP A 227 -34.82 5.92 17.59
C TRP A 227 -36.06 6.38 18.41
N PRO A 228 -36.66 7.54 18.08
CA PRO A 228 -37.50 8.29 18.99
C PRO A 228 -38.90 7.72 19.23
N ASP A 229 -39.23 6.52 18.74
CA ASP A 229 -40.51 5.82 18.96
C ASP A 229 -41.00 5.83 20.42
N TYR A 230 -40.09 5.96 21.38
CA TYR A 230 -40.40 6.19 22.80
C TYR A 230 -41.29 7.42 23.07
N VAL A 231 -41.40 8.36 22.14
CA VAL A 231 -42.31 9.52 22.21
C VAL A 231 -43.77 9.06 22.32
N PHE A 232 -44.10 7.88 21.80
CA PHE A 232 -45.45 7.32 21.85
C PHE A 232 -45.74 6.46 23.08
N GLU A 233 -44.77 6.28 23.98
CA GLU A 233 -44.98 5.54 25.22
C GLU A 233 -45.88 6.31 26.19
N GLN A 234 -46.65 5.59 27.03
CA GLN A 234 -47.69 6.18 27.87
C GLN A 234 -47.15 7.17 28.92
N ASP A 235 -45.90 7.00 29.35
CA ASP A 235 -45.23 7.84 30.32
C ASP A 235 -44.41 8.98 29.69
N TYR A 236 -44.43 9.10 28.35
CA TYR A 236 -43.77 10.20 27.66
C TYR A 236 -44.42 11.55 27.98
N LYS A 237 -43.64 12.44 28.58
CA LYS A 237 -44.09 13.79 28.93
C LYS A 237 -43.80 14.77 27.81
N ILE A 238 -44.78 14.95 26.93
CA ILE A 238 -44.73 16.00 25.93
C ILE A 238 -44.94 17.38 26.57
N LEU A 239 -44.15 18.37 26.16
CA LEU A 239 -44.25 19.75 26.64
C LEU A 239 -45.56 20.38 26.14
N GLY A 240 -46.33 21.02 27.02
CA GLY A 240 -47.59 21.66 26.61
C GLY A 240 -47.34 22.81 25.63
N LEU A 241 -48.26 23.06 24.69
CA LEU A 241 -48.09 24.11 23.66
C LEU A 241 -47.85 25.52 24.24
N GLN A 242 -48.39 25.83 25.42
CA GLN A 242 -48.16 27.12 26.09
C GLN A 242 -46.73 27.23 26.64
N GLU A 243 -46.20 26.14 27.21
CA GLU A 243 -44.83 26.07 27.70
C GLU A 243 -43.84 26.06 26.52
N LEU A 244 -44.18 25.36 25.45
CA LEU A 244 -43.41 25.35 24.21
C LEU A 244 -43.33 26.76 23.57
N ASP A 245 -44.45 27.49 23.51
CA ASP A 245 -44.48 28.89 23.05
C ASP A 245 -43.59 29.80 23.92
N ALA A 246 -43.66 29.65 25.25
CA ALA A 246 -42.79 30.38 26.17
C ALA A 246 -41.31 30.06 25.92
N TYR A 247 -40.97 28.78 25.72
CA TYR A 247 -39.61 28.34 25.41
C TYR A 247 -39.10 28.96 24.09
N ILE A 248 -39.89 28.89 23.01
CA ILE A 248 -39.49 29.41 21.70
C ILE A 248 -39.32 30.93 21.74
N LYS A 249 -40.18 31.66 22.46
CA LYS A 249 -40.07 33.12 22.59
C LYS A 249 -38.74 33.54 23.19
N VAL A 250 -38.23 32.79 24.17
CA VAL A 250 -36.96 33.04 24.85
C VAL A 250 -35.77 32.53 24.04
N ASN A 251 -35.81 31.26 23.61
CA ASN A 251 -34.64 30.57 23.05
C ASN A 251 -34.51 30.67 21.53
N LYS A 252 -35.58 31.03 20.82
CA LYS A 252 -35.62 31.15 19.34
C LYS A 252 -35.34 29.84 18.57
N HIS A 253 -35.42 28.70 19.24
CA HIS A 253 -35.39 27.36 18.63
C HIS A 253 -36.27 26.40 19.43
N LEU A 254 -36.51 25.20 18.88
CA LEU A 254 -37.24 24.14 19.59
C LEU A 254 -36.37 23.53 20.70
N PRO A 255 -36.98 22.97 21.77
CA PRO A 255 -36.25 22.20 22.76
C PRO A 255 -35.40 21.09 22.11
N ASP A 256 -34.25 20.78 22.68
CA ASP A 256 -33.25 19.79 22.23
C ASP A 256 -32.55 20.10 20.89
N MET A 257 -33.13 20.96 20.05
CA MET A 257 -32.50 21.34 18.78
C MET A 257 -31.33 22.30 19.05
N PRO A 258 -30.17 22.12 18.40
CA PRO A 258 -29.08 23.06 18.52
C PRO A 258 -29.50 24.42 17.99
N SER A 259 -29.01 25.49 18.60
CA SER A 259 -29.16 26.83 18.09
C SER A 259 -28.36 26.99 16.79
N ALA A 260 -28.74 27.98 15.96
CA ALA A 260 -27.99 28.29 14.72
C ALA A 260 -26.51 28.58 15.00
N LYS A 261 -26.21 29.29 16.11
CA LYS A 261 -24.84 29.60 16.53
C LYS A 261 -24.04 28.35 16.88
N GLU A 262 -24.65 27.38 17.57
CA GLU A 262 -23.98 26.12 17.91
C GLU A 262 -23.73 25.27 16.66
N ALA A 263 -24.70 25.23 15.74
CA ALA A 263 -24.57 24.50 14.48
C ALA A 263 -23.51 25.11 13.55
N GLU A 264 -23.38 26.44 13.51
CA GLU A 264 -22.33 27.13 12.74
C GLU A 264 -20.93 26.90 13.31
N LEU A 265 -20.80 26.85 14.65
CA LEU A 265 -19.52 26.67 15.31
C LEU A 265 -19.02 25.22 15.27
N ASN A 266 -19.91 24.26 15.55
CA ASN A 266 -19.54 22.87 15.77
C ASN A 266 -19.95 21.93 14.62
N GLY A 267 -20.71 22.43 13.65
CA GLY A 267 -21.34 21.60 12.62
C GLY A 267 -22.56 20.85 13.14
N ILE A 268 -23.08 19.93 12.32
CA ILE A 268 -24.24 19.11 12.63
C ILE A 268 -23.90 17.64 12.38
N GLU A 269 -24.15 16.79 13.37
CA GLU A 269 -24.11 15.35 13.20
C GLU A 269 -25.34 14.87 12.43
N LEU A 270 -25.14 14.35 11.22
CA LEU A 270 -26.23 13.95 10.31
C LEU A 270 -27.23 13.00 10.98
N GLY A 271 -26.72 11.96 11.65
CA GLY A 271 -27.55 10.97 12.33
C GLY A 271 -28.31 11.56 13.51
N GLY A 272 -27.61 12.31 14.37
CA GLY A 272 -28.21 12.97 15.53
C GLY A 272 -29.32 13.95 15.12
N MET A 273 -29.09 14.74 14.07
CA MET A 273 -30.07 15.68 13.55
C MET A 273 -31.29 14.99 12.92
N ASN A 274 -31.09 13.93 12.15
CA ASN A 274 -32.22 13.15 11.61
C ASN A 274 -33.06 12.54 12.74
N LYS A 275 -32.42 12.03 13.78
CA LYS A 275 -33.10 11.48 14.96
C LYS A 275 -33.89 12.54 15.73
N LEU A 276 -33.29 13.71 15.98
CA LEU A 276 -33.99 14.85 16.61
C LEU A 276 -35.15 15.32 15.74
N SER A 277 -34.96 15.41 14.43
CA SER A 277 -36.02 15.82 13.49
C SER A 277 -37.19 14.83 13.53
N LEU A 278 -36.93 13.52 13.56
CA LEU A 278 -37.96 12.50 13.71
C LEU A 278 -38.69 12.65 15.05
N LYS A 279 -37.97 12.85 16.17
CA LYS A 279 -38.57 13.12 17.48
C LYS A 279 -39.55 14.30 17.41
N LYS A 280 -39.17 15.40 16.74
CA LYS A 280 -40.04 16.58 16.60
C LYS A 280 -41.26 16.32 15.72
N VAL A 281 -41.14 15.47 14.70
CA VAL A 281 -42.29 15.05 13.88
C VAL A 281 -43.28 14.22 14.73
N GLU A 282 -42.79 13.34 15.60
CA GLU A 282 -43.62 12.52 16.47
C GLU A 282 -44.30 13.35 17.57
N GLU A 283 -43.58 14.26 18.22
CA GLU A 283 -44.15 15.22 19.18
C GLU A 283 -45.23 16.10 18.53
N LEU A 284 -44.96 16.61 17.32
CA LEU A 284 -45.94 17.38 16.55
C LEU A 284 -47.19 16.54 16.25
N THR A 285 -47.01 15.25 15.95
CA THR A 285 -48.11 14.31 15.70
C THR A 285 -48.99 14.14 16.94
N LEU A 286 -48.40 14.02 18.14
CA LEU A 286 -49.15 13.96 19.40
C LEU A 286 -49.97 15.24 19.65
N HIS A 287 -49.38 16.42 19.42
CA HIS A 287 -50.12 17.69 19.52
C HIS A 287 -51.27 17.78 18.51
N LEU A 288 -51.09 17.28 17.29
CA LEU A 288 -52.14 17.26 16.28
C LEU A 288 -53.30 16.34 16.69
N ILE A 289 -53.00 15.15 17.22
CA ILE A 289 -54.02 14.22 17.75
C ILE A 289 -54.79 14.86 18.91
N GLU A 290 -54.09 15.53 19.82
CA GLU A 290 -54.71 16.26 20.93
C GLU A 290 -55.63 17.37 20.41
N LYS A 291 -55.19 18.14 19.41
CA LYS A 291 -55.97 19.23 18.82
C LYS A 291 -57.19 18.73 18.05
N ASP A 292 -57.08 17.65 17.28
CA ASP A 292 -58.23 17.01 16.63
C ASP A 292 -59.27 16.56 17.67
N THR A 293 -58.82 15.98 18.78
CA THR A 293 -59.68 15.59 19.89
C THR A 293 -60.39 16.80 20.51
N GLN A 294 -59.68 17.92 20.71
CA GLN A 294 -60.27 19.15 21.23
C GLN A 294 -61.30 19.75 20.25
N ILE A 295 -60.99 19.78 18.95
CA ILE A 295 -61.87 20.29 17.90
C ILE A 295 -63.17 19.48 17.85
N LYS A 296 -63.09 18.14 17.86
CA LYS A 296 -64.27 17.27 17.89
C LYS A 296 -65.16 17.53 19.10
N LYS A 297 -64.57 17.73 20.28
CA LYS A 297 -65.32 18.08 21.51
C LYS A 297 -66.01 19.44 21.38
N VAL A 298 -65.36 20.42 20.75
CA VAL A 298 -65.95 21.75 20.51
C VAL A 298 -67.13 21.64 19.52
N LEU A 299 -66.98 20.90 18.43
CA LEU A 299 -68.04 20.67 17.44
C LEU A 299 -69.25 19.97 18.05
N GLN A 300 -69.05 18.92 18.83
CA GLN A 300 -70.13 18.22 19.53
C GLN A 300 -70.89 19.15 20.49
N ARG A 301 -70.18 20.03 21.21
CA ARG A 301 -70.82 21.03 22.08
C ARG A 301 -71.60 22.06 21.29
N LEU A 302 -71.09 22.48 20.13
CA LEU A 302 -71.76 23.42 19.24
C LEU A 302 -73.09 22.83 18.75
N GLU A 303 -73.06 21.59 18.24
CA GLU A 303 -74.25 20.87 17.78
C GLU A 303 -75.31 20.74 18.89
N ALA A 304 -74.89 20.41 20.12
CA ALA A 304 -75.79 20.30 21.26
C ALA A 304 -76.44 21.65 21.64
N LEU A 305 -75.68 22.75 21.59
CA LEU A 305 -76.19 24.10 21.87
C LEU A 305 -77.15 24.61 20.78
N GLU A 306 -76.89 24.25 19.51
CA GLU A 306 -77.78 24.58 18.40
C GLU A 306 -79.09 23.80 18.44
N ALA A 307 -79.05 22.53 18.86
CA ALA A 307 -80.25 21.71 19.04
C ALA A 307 -81.17 22.23 20.16
N GLY A 308 -80.61 22.79 21.25
CA GLY A 308 -81.37 23.35 22.36
C GLY A 308 -81.99 24.74 22.11
N LYS A 309 -81.74 25.36 20.94
CA LYS A 309 -82.33 26.64 20.52
C LYS A 309 -83.52 26.51 19.58
N LYS A 310 -83.89 25.29 19.18
CA LYS A 310 -85.13 24.98 18.46
C LYS A 310 -86.23 24.60 19.43
#